data_AF-A0A1Y4WF63-F1
#
_entry.id   AF-A0A1Y4WF63-F1
#
_cell.length_a   1.000
_cell.length_b   1.000
_cell.length_c   1.000
_cell.angle_alpha   90.00
_cell.angle_beta   90.00
_cell.angle_gamma   90.00
#
_symmetry.space_group_name_H-M   'P 1'
#
loop_
_entity.id
_entity.type
_entity.pdbx_description
1 polymer ?
#
loop_
_entity_poly.entity_id
_entity_poly.type
_entity_poly.pdbx_seq_one_letter_code
_entity_poly.pdbx_strand_id
1 'polypeptide(L)' 'MLSPVIYLVMNGLFFTLRLSGGSGSFPRPLKAAEERECLKKCAQGDLEARNMLVEHNLRLVAHIVNNG' A
#
# COMPACT_ATOMS: atom_id res chain seq x y z
N MET A 1 10.18 38.82 -16.67
CA MET A 1 11.28 37.89 -17.01
C MET A 1 11.45 36.75 -16.00
N LEU A 2 11.26 36.97 -14.68
CA LEU A 2 11.40 35.93 -13.64
C LEU A 2 10.21 34.96 -13.51
N SER A 3 9.01 35.38 -13.92
CA SER A 3 7.77 34.57 -13.84
C SER A 3 7.88 33.15 -14.46
N PRO A 4 8.36 32.96 -15.71
CA PRO A 4 8.44 31.61 -16.29
C PRO A 4 9.42 30.68 -15.56
N VAL A 5 10.49 31.23 -14.98
CA VAL A 5 11.46 30.46 -14.19
C VAL A 5 10.82 29.96 -12.90
N ILE A 6 10.01 30.80 -12.24
CA ILE A 6 9.28 30.43 -11.02
C ILE A 6 8.27 29.31 -11.32
N TYR A 7 7.51 29.40 -12.42
CA TYR A 7 6.57 28.34 -12.81
C TYR A 7 7.26 27.01 -13.12
N LEU A 8 8.44 27.06 -13.75
CA LEU A 8 9.19 25.84 -14.08
C LEU A 8 9.75 25.16 -12.82
N VAL A 9 10.26 25.94 -11.87
CA VAL A 9 10.73 25.42 -10.57
C VAL A 9 9.58 24.83 -9.76
N MET A 10 8.44 25.52 -9.67
CA MET A 10 7.26 25.02 -8.94
C MET A 10 6.76 23.70 -9.53
N ASN A 11 6.63 23.60 -10.86
CA ASN A 11 6.20 22.36 -11.51
C ASN A 11 7.21 21.22 -11.33
N GLY A 12 8.52 21.52 -11.35
CA GLY A 12 9.56 20.53 -11.05
C GLY A 12 9.46 19.99 -9.61
N LEU A 13 9.18 20.84 -8.63
CA LEU A 13 8.99 20.45 -7.23
C LEU A 13 7.71 19.61 -7.04
N PHE A 14 6.61 19.96 -7.72
CA PHE A 14 5.40 19.13 -7.68
C PHE A 14 5.60 17.76 -8.36
N PHE A 15 6.45 17.69 -9.38
CA PHE A 15 6.78 16.45 -10.05
C PHE A 15 7.59 15.50 -9.16
N THR A 16 8.58 16.00 -8.41
CA THR A 16 9.35 15.16 -7.46
C THR A 16 8.48 14.63 -6.32
N LEU A 17 7.53 15.44 -5.83
CA LEU A 17 6.54 15.00 -4.84
C LEU A 17 5.62 13.89 -5.38
N ARG A 18 5.20 13.96 -6.65
CA ARG A 18 4.41 12.90 -7.29
C ARG A 18 5.20 11.62 -7.48
N LEU A 19 6.48 11.71 -7.84
CA LEU A 19 7.36 10.53 -7.94
C LEU A 19 7.62 9.89 -6.57
N SER A 20 7.62 10.69 -5.50
CA SER A 20 7.75 10.21 -4.11
C SER A 20 6.48 9.54 -3.57
N GLY A 21 5.36 9.59 -4.29
CA GLY A 21 4.09 8.92 -3.94
C GLY A 21 4.08 7.41 -4.19
N GLY A 22 5.24 6.76 -4.14
CA GLY A 22 5.48 5.38 -4.58
C GLY A 22 5.23 4.29 -3.52
N SER A 23 4.57 4.58 -2.41
CA SER A 23 4.18 3.57 -1.44
C SER A 23 2.72 3.75 -1.09
N GLY A 24 1.85 3.06 -1.85
CA GLY A 24 0.53 2.76 -1.33
C GLY A 24 0.71 2.20 0.08
N SER A 25 0.04 2.81 1.07
CA SER A 25 0.21 2.53 2.51
C SER A 25 -0.06 1.07 2.91
N PHE A 26 -0.40 0.23 1.95
CA PHE A 26 -0.69 -1.15 2.15
C PHE A 26 0.47 -2.04 1.67
N PRO A 27 0.74 -3.17 2.32
CA PRO A 27 1.76 -4.13 1.91
C PRO A 27 1.34 -4.93 0.67
N ARG A 28 2.28 -5.23 -0.26
CA ARG A 28 1.98 -6.00 -1.49
C ARG A 28 1.35 -7.35 -1.15
N PRO A 29 0.38 -7.87 -1.93
CA PRO A 29 -0.29 -9.13 -1.60
C PRO A 29 0.71 -10.27 -1.42
N LEU A 30 0.52 -11.08 -0.37
CA LEU A 30 1.28 -12.31 -0.17
C LEU A 30 1.08 -13.25 -1.37
N LYS A 31 2.08 -14.07 -1.67
CA LYS A 31 1.93 -15.13 -2.66
C LYS A 31 0.96 -16.18 -2.13
N ALA A 32 0.13 -16.74 -3.00
CA ALA A 32 -0.86 -17.77 -2.63
C ALA A 32 -0.28 -19.00 -1.91
N ALA A 33 1.02 -19.29 -2.09
CA ALA A 33 1.71 -20.35 -1.35
C ALA A 33 1.95 -19.98 0.13
N GLU A 34 2.44 -18.75 0.38
CA GLU A 34 2.68 -18.22 1.73
C GLU A 34 1.37 -18.02 2.48
N GLU A 35 0.32 -17.56 1.79
CA GLU A 35 -1.02 -17.43 2.36
C GLU A 35 -1.57 -18.76 2.88
N ARG A 36 -1.38 -19.87 2.14
CA ARG A 36 -1.81 -21.20 2.57
C ARG A 36 -1.05 -21.69 3.79
N GLU A 37 0.23 -21.37 3.90
CA GLU A 37 1.03 -21.71 5.09
C GLU A 37 0.63 -20.87 6.29
N CYS A 38 0.43 -19.55 6.11
CA CYS A 38 -0.09 -18.67 7.14
C CYS A 38 -1.48 -19.12 7.61
N LEU A 39 -2.38 -19.54 6.72
CA LEU A 39 -3.70 -20.07 7.08
C LEU A 39 -3.60 -21.36 7.92
N LYS A 40 -2.67 -22.26 7.60
CA LYS A 40 -2.42 -23.47 8.42
C LYS A 40 -1.90 -23.10 9.82
N LYS A 41 -0.98 -22.12 9.91
CA LYS A 41 -0.46 -21.63 11.19
C LYS A 41 -1.51 -20.87 12.00
N CYS A 42 -2.37 -20.10 11.33
CA CYS A 42 -3.54 -19.49 11.97
C CYS A 42 -4.52 -20.52 12.52
N ALA A 43 -4.76 -21.61 11.79
CA ALA A 43 -5.59 -22.71 12.27
C ALA A 43 -5.00 -23.41 13.50
N GLN A 44 -3.67 -23.33 13.69
CA GLN A 44 -2.97 -23.78 14.90
C GLN A 44 -3.00 -22.76 16.04
N GLY A 45 -3.62 -21.59 15.85
CA GLY A 45 -3.77 -20.54 16.87
C GLY A 45 -2.66 -19.49 16.89
N ASP A 46 -1.80 -19.45 15.87
CA ASP A 46 -0.72 -18.46 15.77
C ASP A 46 -1.27 -17.05 15.47
N LEU A 47 -1.07 -16.13 16.43
CA LEU A 47 -1.53 -14.74 16.38
C LEU A 47 -0.75 -13.91 15.35
N GLU A 48 0.53 -14.20 15.15
CA GLU A 48 1.39 -13.47 14.20
C GLU A 48 0.97 -13.74 12.76
N ALA A 49 0.72 -15.02 12.45
CA ALA A 49 0.20 -15.41 11.14
C ALA A 49 -1.16 -14.76 10.85
N ARG A 50 -2.00 -14.58 11.88
CA ARG A 50 -3.33 -13.96 11.74
C ARG A 50 -3.22 -12.47 11.45
N ASN A 51 -2.36 -11.76 12.20
CA ASN A 51 -2.14 -10.33 11.99
C ASN A 51 -1.60 -10.04 10.58
N MET A 52 -0.65 -10.86 10.12
CA MET A 52 -0.08 -10.73 8.77
C MET A 52 -1.13 -10.90 7.66
N LEU A 53 -2.04 -11.88 7.80
CA LEU A 53 -3.15 -12.08 6.86
C LEU A 53 -4.17 -10.94 6.90
N VAL A 54 -4.47 -10.39 8.08
CA VAL A 54 -5.38 -9.25 8.23
C VAL A 54 -4.81 -8.03 7.53
N GLU A 55 -3.56 -7.64 7.78
CA GLU A 55 -2.94 -6.46 7.18
C GLU A 55 -2.89 -6.49 5.66
N HIS A 56 -2.65 -7.66 5.08
CA HIS A 56 -2.65 -7.83 3.63
C HIS A 56 -4.06 -7.78 3.04
N ASN A 57 -5.05 -8.30 3.76
CA ASN A 57 -6.46 -8.26 3.35
C ASN A 57 -7.15 -6.92 3.69
N LEU A 58 -6.56 -6.04 4.51
CA LEU A 58 -7.07 -4.69 4.77
C LEU A 58 -7.21 -3.85 3.49
N ARG A 59 -6.39 -4.13 2.46
CA ARG A 59 -6.55 -3.54 1.12
C ARG A 59 -7.94 -3.79 0.54
N LEU A 60 -8.43 -5.02 0.69
CA LEU A 60 -9.74 -5.43 0.20
C LEU A 60 -10.83 -4.69 0.96
N VAL A 61 -10.69 -4.57 2.29
CA VAL A 61 -11.62 -3.80 3.13
C VAL A 61 -11.67 -2.33 2.71
N ALA A 62 -10.50 -1.70 2.52
CA ALA A 62 -10.43 -0.31 2.06
C ALA A 62 -11.09 -0.15 0.69
N HIS A 63 -10.95 -1.11 -0.22
CA HIS A 63 -11.62 -1.09 -1.51
C HIS A 63 -13.15 -1.25 -1.38
N ILE A 64 -13.62 -2.18 -0.54
CA ILE A 64 -15.05 -2.41 -0.29
C ILE A 64 -15.71 -1.16 0.31
N VAL A 65 -15.07 -0.51 1.28
CA VAL A 65 -15.62 0.69 1.93
C VAL A 65 -15.67 1.89 0.98
N ASN A 66 -14.69 2.03 0.09
CA ASN A 66 -14.59 3.20 -0.79
C ASN A 66 -15.44 3.07 -2.07
N ASN A 67 -15.80 1.83 -2.46
CA ASN A 67 -16.60 1.54 -3.65
C ASN A 67 -17.99 0.92 -3.34
N GLY A 68 -18.36 0.84 -2.06
CA GLY A 68 -19.65 0.31 -1.59
C GLY A 68 -20.72 1.38 -1.42
#